data_AF-A0A969A8L8-F1
#
_entry.id   AF-A0A969A8L8-F1
#
_cell.length_a   1.000
_cell.length_b   1.000
_cell.length_c   1.000
_cell.angle_alpha   90.00
_cell.angle_beta   90.00
_cell.angle_gamma   90.00
#
_symmetry.space_group_name_H-M   'P 1'
#
loop_
_entity.id
_entity.type
_entity.pdbx_description
1 polymer ?
#
loop_
_entity_poly.entity_id
_entity_poly.type
_entity_poly.pdbx_seq_one_letter_code
_entity_poly.pdbx_strand_id
1 'polypeptide(L)'
;MTRKKQINLIVLASLLIGFGISISLSACNQGNPNTQPTPEQTQPPQADNEQKEPPVASLLKVPGISNSDPLSLLSKSEQVKQELNLTDEQISQLQQLQKDMLADIEKIKSEPRPKESDKQNGKKEINDKRLDVQKRVEEILKPEQIERSKQIFLQLYGYGPLTHELFKSDLKLTAEQESKLQELNKEMFVNVYKSWKNPIGTQEEQNKILVENALEAERIVVDTNNKATALLTPEQEKTLETLKGKEFKLDTSKLKS
;
A
#
# COMPACT_ATOMS: atom_id res chain seq x y z
N MET A 1 15.75 -52.66 -17.19
CA MET A 1 16.27 -51.47 -16.48
C MET A 1 16.33 -50.31 -17.48
N THR A 2 15.24 -49.73 -18.01
CA THR A 2 14.15 -48.90 -17.40
C THR A 2 14.71 -47.84 -16.44
N ARG A 3 14.51 -46.51 -16.58
CA ARG A 3 13.63 -45.65 -17.40
C ARG A 3 14.31 -44.27 -17.60
N LYS A 4 14.24 -43.69 -18.80
CA LYS A 4 14.53 -42.27 -19.09
C LYS A 4 13.40 -41.41 -18.50
N LYS A 5 13.74 -40.34 -17.75
CA LYS A 5 12.79 -39.33 -17.29
C LYS A 5 12.50 -38.35 -18.43
N GLN A 6 11.25 -38.32 -18.89
CA GLN A 6 10.72 -37.27 -19.76
C GLN A 6 10.36 -36.05 -18.89
N ILE A 7 10.73 -34.87 -19.38
CA ILE A 7 10.37 -33.57 -18.82
C ILE A 7 8.99 -33.23 -19.40
N ASN A 8 7.98 -33.10 -18.55
CA ASN A 8 6.67 -32.60 -18.95
C ASN A 8 6.69 -31.07 -18.94
N LEU A 9 6.75 -30.52 -20.14
CA LEU A 9 6.42 -29.14 -20.48
C LEU A 9 4.90 -29.09 -20.66
N ILE A 10 4.16 -28.50 -19.73
CA ILE A 10 2.74 -28.17 -19.94
C ILE A 10 2.58 -26.66 -19.80
N VAL A 11 2.53 -26.04 -20.98
CA VAL A 11 1.97 -24.72 -21.25
C VAL A 11 0.48 -24.76 -20.92
N LEU A 12 0.00 -23.85 -20.07
CA LEU A 12 -1.43 -23.55 -19.99
C LEU A 12 -1.66 -22.09 -20.41
N ALA A 13 -1.88 -21.95 -21.71
CA ALA A 13 -2.62 -20.82 -22.26
C ALA A 13 -4.10 -21.02 -21.90
N SER A 14 -4.74 -19.99 -21.37
CA SER A 14 -6.20 -19.91 -21.29
C SER A 14 -6.63 -18.57 -21.85
N LEU A 15 -7.25 -18.69 -23.02
CA LEU A 15 -7.82 -17.70 -23.89
C LEU A 15 -9.15 -17.18 -23.31
N LEU A 16 -9.37 -15.87 -23.45
CA LEU A 16 -10.61 -15.13 -23.79
C LEU A 16 -11.98 -15.66 -23.32
N ILE A 17 -12.82 -14.76 -22.79
CA ILE A 17 -14.18 -14.45 -23.30
C ILE A 17 -14.74 -13.20 -22.59
N GLY A 18 -15.12 -12.21 -23.39
CA GLY A 18 -16.43 -11.52 -23.29
C GLY A 18 -16.54 -10.30 -22.39
N PHE A 19 -16.74 -9.13 -23.02
CA PHE A 19 -17.69 -8.04 -22.71
C PHE A 19 -17.13 -6.82 -23.47
N GLY A 20 -17.81 -6.11 -24.36
CA GLY A 20 -19.20 -6.01 -24.73
C GLY A 20 -19.31 -4.62 -25.34
N ILE A 21 -19.30 -4.53 -26.68
CA ILE A 21 -19.40 -3.27 -27.41
C ILE A 21 -20.82 -2.72 -27.21
N SER A 22 -20.94 -1.58 -26.54
CA SER A 22 -22.17 -0.78 -26.57
C SER A 22 -21.98 0.36 -27.56
N ILE A 23 -22.54 0.17 -28.77
CA ILE A 23 -22.80 1.24 -29.72
C ILE A 23 -24.08 1.94 -29.24
N SER A 24 -23.99 3.24 -28.93
CA SER A 24 -25.15 4.12 -28.89
C SER A 24 -24.97 5.17 -29.99
N LEU A 25 -25.72 5.00 -31.07
CA LEU A 25 -25.97 6.00 -32.10
C LEU A 25 -27.34 6.60 -31.83
N SER A 26 -27.40 7.93 -31.71
CA SER A 26 -28.50 8.85 -32.08
C SER A 26 -28.41 10.12 -31.23
N ALA A 27 -28.80 11.31 -31.66
CA ALA A 27 -28.90 11.99 -32.95
C ALA A 27 -29.28 13.43 -32.57
N CYS A 28 -28.72 14.41 -33.28
CA CYS A 28 -29.24 15.76 -33.55
C CYS A 28 -29.92 16.57 -32.41
N ASN A 29 -29.31 17.70 -32.05
CA ASN A 29 -30.10 18.93 -31.92
C ASN A 29 -29.34 20.14 -32.48
N GLN A 30 -30.03 20.90 -33.33
CA GLN A 30 -29.56 22.06 -34.07
C GLN A 30 -29.85 23.36 -33.30
N GLY A 31 -28.92 24.31 -33.40
CA GLY A 31 -29.22 25.74 -33.54
C GLY A 31 -29.22 26.60 -32.27
N ASN A 32 -28.20 27.44 -32.11
CA ASN A 32 -28.30 28.86 -32.46
C ASN A 32 -26.90 29.53 -32.49
N PRO A 33 -26.59 30.45 -33.42
CA PRO A 33 -25.28 31.07 -33.58
C PRO A 33 -25.25 32.48 -32.97
N ASN A 34 -24.36 32.74 -32.02
CA ASN A 34 -23.78 34.07 -31.81
C ASN A 34 -22.75 34.06 -30.68
N THR A 35 -21.49 33.78 -30.99
CA THR A 35 -20.36 34.36 -30.24
C THR A 35 -19.13 34.40 -31.14
N GLN A 36 -18.49 35.57 -31.20
CA GLN A 36 -17.36 35.90 -32.06
C GLN A 36 -16.10 35.06 -31.77
N PRO A 37 -15.25 34.79 -32.78
CA PRO A 37 -13.99 34.07 -32.60
C PRO A 37 -12.93 34.95 -31.92
N THR A 38 -12.41 34.45 -30.81
CA THR A 38 -11.18 34.94 -30.15
C THR A 38 -9.98 34.27 -30.82
N PRO A 39 -8.87 34.98 -31.07
CA PRO A 39 -7.75 34.45 -31.83
C PRO A 39 -7.10 33.22 -31.19
N GLU A 40 -7.01 32.20 -32.04
CA GLU A 40 -6.41 30.89 -31.91
C GLU A 40 -4.92 31.01 -31.52
N GLN A 41 -4.62 30.81 -30.24
CA GLN A 41 -3.26 30.49 -29.81
C GLN A 41 -3.04 29.00 -30.06
N THR A 42 -2.23 28.70 -31.07
CA THR A 42 -1.71 27.36 -31.35
C THR A 42 -0.94 26.85 -30.12
N GLN A 43 -1.60 26.08 -29.27
CA GLN A 43 -0.91 25.22 -28.31
C GLN A 43 -0.29 24.06 -29.09
N PRO A 44 1.00 23.76 -28.92
CA PRO A 44 1.60 22.56 -29.48
C PRO A 44 0.87 21.34 -28.88
N PRO A 45 0.76 20.22 -29.63
CA PRO A 45 0.07 19.03 -29.17
C PRO A 45 0.66 18.61 -27.82
N GLN A 46 -0.16 18.64 -26.77
CA GLN A 46 0.17 17.97 -25.52
C GLN A 46 0.28 16.50 -25.89
N ALA A 47 1.53 16.03 -25.93
CA ALA A 47 1.82 14.62 -26.07
C ALA A 47 1.02 13.88 -25.00
N ASP A 48 0.24 12.89 -25.43
CA ASP A 48 -0.29 11.81 -24.61
C ASP A 48 0.90 11.07 -24.00
N ASN A 49 1.53 11.69 -23.02
CA ASN A 49 2.42 11.03 -22.10
C ASN A 49 1.49 10.41 -21.07
N GLU A 50 0.88 9.30 -21.48
CA GLU A 50 0.31 8.31 -20.58
C GLU A 50 1.46 7.79 -19.71
N GLN A 51 1.90 8.65 -18.77
CA GLN A 51 2.69 8.28 -17.63
C GLN A 51 1.83 7.26 -16.91
N LYS A 52 2.07 5.99 -17.21
CA LYS A 52 1.71 4.89 -16.34
C LYS A 52 2.34 5.25 -15.00
N GLU A 53 1.56 5.87 -14.13
CA GLU A 53 1.99 6.16 -12.78
C GLU A 53 2.55 4.84 -12.23
N PRO A 54 3.78 4.85 -11.70
CA PRO A 54 4.37 3.63 -11.17
C PRO A 54 3.40 3.03 -10.15
N PRO A 55 3.13 1.71 -10.20
CA PRO A 55 2.04 1.10 -9.47
C PRO A 55 2.18 1.21 -7.94
N VAL A 56 3.32 1.70 -7.42
CA VAL A 56 3.50 2.22 -6.06
C VAL A 56 3.82 3.72 -6.17
N ALA A 57 2.85 4.63 -6.00
CA ALA A 57 3.11 6.07 -6.03
C ALA A 57 4.00 6.52 -4.85
N SER A 58 5.29 6.35 -5.08
CA SER A 58 6.49 6.90 -4.44
C SER A 58 6.56 6.80 -2.92
N LEU A 59 6.21 5.64 -2.36
CA LEU A 59 6.46 5.26 -0.96
C LEU A 59 5.84 6.19 0.11
N LEU A 60 4.78 6.97 -0.18
CA LEU A 60 4.15 7.88 0.79
C LEU A 60 5.10 8.66 1.75
N LYS A 61 5.87 9.68 1.34
CA LYS A 61 7.18 9.65 0.66
C LYS A 61 8.26 9.71 1.77
N VAL A 62 9.26 8.84 1.75
CA VAL A 62 10.04 8.40 2.95
C VAL A 62 11.22 9.32 3.32
N PRO A 63 11.36 9.77 4.58
CA PRO A 63 12.22 9.05 5.54
C PRO A 63 11.46 8.39 6.71
N GLY A 64 11.77 7.12 7.00
CA GLY A 64 11.34 6.38 8.20
C GLY A 64 10.14 5.43 8.09
N ILE A 65 9.52 5.30 6.91
CA ILE A 65 8.45 4.34 6.51
C ILE A 65 7.54 3.84 7.67
N SER A 66 7.02 4.78 8.46
CA SER A 66 6.13 4.53 9.62
C SER A 66 4.66 4.77 9.25
N ASN A 67 4.22 4.34 8.08
CA ASN A 67 2.81 4.46 7.65
C ASN A 67 2.17 3.13 7.23
N SER A 68 2.84 1.99 7.46
CA SER A 68 2.21 0.67 7.34
C SER A 68 1.30 0.35 8.53
N ASP A 69 0.74 1.35 9.20
CA ASP A 69 -0.25 1.12 10.24
C ASP A 69 -1.64 1.25 9.60
N PRO A 70 -2.46 0.18 9.56
CA PRO A 70 -3.79 0.21 8.97
C PRO A 70 -4.65 1.37 9.49
N LEU A 71 -4.54 1.69 10.79
CA LEU A 71 -5.28 2.79 11.40
C LEU A 71 -4.91 4.16 10.80
N SER A 72 -3.65 4.37 10.45
CA SER A 72 -3.20 5.61 9.80
C SER A 72 -3.83 5.79 8.42
N LEU A 73 -3.91 4.71 7.64
CA LEU A 73 -4.54 4.74 6.31
C LEU A 73 -6.04 5.05 6.42
N LEU A 74 -6.75 4.35 7.31
CA LEU A 74 -8.18 4.54 7.55
C LEU A 74 -8.51 5.98 7.99
N SER A 75 -7.64 6.58 8.80
CA SER A 75 -7.87 7.91 9.36
C SER A 75 -7.57 9.05 8.38
N LYS A 76 -6.60 8.85 7.47
CA LYS A 76 -6.09 9.92 6.59
C LYS A 76 -6.62 9.88 5.16
N SER A 77 -6.98 8.71 4.64
CA SER A 77 -7.37 8.56 3.22
C SER A 77 -8.88 8.64 3.03
N GLU A 78 -9.38 9.75 2.48
CA GLU A 78 -10.81 9.90 2.13
C GLU A 78 -11.29 8.83 1.15
N GLN A 79 -10.44 8.40 0.23
CA GLN A 79 -10.77 7.35 -0.74
C GLN A 79 -11.01 6.01 -0.05
N VAL A 80 -10.20 5.67 0.96
CA VAL A 80 -10.38 4.44 1.73
C VAL A 80 -11.63 4.54 2.62
N LYS A 81 -11.89 5.70 3.24
CA LYS A 81 -13.11 5.92 4.02
C LYS A 81 -14.37 5.72 3.18
N GLN A 82 -14.37 6.26 1.95
CA GLN A 82 -15.47 6.11 0.99
C GLN A 82 -15.63 4.65 0.53
N GLU A 83 -14.53 3.98 0.15
CA GLU A 83 -14.55 2.56 -0.26
C GLU A 83 -15.12 1.65 0.84
N LEU A 84 -14.83 1.95 2.10
CA LEU A 84 -15.34 1.21 3.25
C LEU A 84 -16.71 1.70 3.74
N ASN A 85 -17.27 2.75 3.13
CA ASN A 85 -18.50 3.41 3.54
C ASN A 85 -18.51 3.70 5.06
N LEU A 86 -17.40 4.26 5.57
CA LEU A 86 -17.30 4.59 6.98
C LEU A 86 -18.28 5.70 7.34
N THR A 87 -18.99 5.52 8.45
CA THR A 87 -19.86 6.56 9.01
C THR A 87 -19.05 7.67 9.65
N ASP A 88 -19.64 8.86 9.79
CA ASP A 88 -19.00 9.99 10.48
C ASP A 88 -18.58 9.63 11.92
N GLU A 89 -19.40 8.84 12.61
CA GLU A 89 -19.09 8.34 13.96
C GLU A 89 -17.87 7.42 13.95
N GLN A 90 -17.81 6.46 13.04
CA GLN A 90 -16.64 5.57 12.91
C GLN A 90 -15.36 6.36 12.58
N ILE A 91 -15.45 7.35 11.69
CA ILE A 91 -14.32 8.23 11.33
C ILE A 91 -13.83 8.99 12.57
N SER A 92 -14.75 9.58 13.33
CA SER A 92 -14.44 10.30 14.57
C SER A 92 -13.74 9.40 15.59
N GLN A 93 -14.26 8.18 15.80
CA GLN A 93 -13.69 7.20 16.72
C GLN A 93 -12.30 6.74 16.30
N LEU A 94 -12.08 6.45 15.01
CA LEU A 94 -10.76 6.06 14.48
C LEU A 94 -9.72 7.19 14.63
N GLN A 95 -10.12 8.43 14.38
CA GLN A 95 -9.24 9.59 14.56
C GLN A 95 -8.85 9.79 16.03
N GLN A 96 -9.80 9.63 16.95
CA GLN A 96 -9.51 9.70 18.38
C GLN A 96 -8.58 8.55 18.80
N LEU A 97 -8.86 7.33 18.37
CA LEU A 97 -8.03 6.16 18.63
C LEU A 97 -6.59 6.36 18.14
N GLN A 98 -6.42 6.97 16.95
CA GLN A 98 -5.09 7.29 16.43
C GLN A 98 -4.36 8.30 17.31
N LYS A 99 -5.03 9.36 17.76
CA LYS A 99 -4.45 10.37 18.66
C LYS A 99 -4.01 9.76 19.99
N ASP A 100 -4.87 8.94 20.59
CA ASP A 100 -4.59 8.26 21.85
C ASP A 100 -3.37 7.34 21.72
N MET A 101 -3.32 6.53 20.64
CA MET A 101 -2.18 5.67 20.35
C MET A 101 -0.88 6.46 20.22
N LEU A 102 -0.88 7.57 19.48
CA LEU A 102 0.31 8.41 19.32
C LEU A 102 0.78 9.01 20.64
N ALA A 103 -0.14 9.47 21.48
CA ALA A 103 0.17 10.00 22.81
C ALA A 103 0.77 8.92 23.73
N ASP A 104 0.20 7.71 23.73
CA ASP A 104 0.70 6.58 24.50
C ASP A 104 2.10 6.16 24.05
N ILE A 105 2.33 6.06 22.74
CA ILE A 105 3.65 5.72 22.18
C ILE A 105 4.68 6.80 22.54
N GLU A 106 4.32 8.08 22.45
CA GLU A 106 5.22 9.18 22.80
C GLU A 106 5.61 9.13 24.27
N LYS A 107 4.64 8.88 25.16
CA LYS A 107 4.90 8.69 26.59
C LYS A 107 5.92 7.57 26.82
N ILE A 108 5.70 6.40 26.23
CA ILE A 108 6.61 5.23 26.35
C ILE A 108 8.03 5.58 25.86
N LYS A 109 8.14 6.32 24.75
CA LYS A 109 9.43 6.70 24.16
C LYS A 109 10.16 7.78 24.97
N SER A 110 9.43 8.69 25.61
CA SER A 110 9.99 9.79 26.40
C SER A 110 10.58 9.33 27.74
N GLU A 111 10.21 8.14 28.20
CA GLU A 111 10.71 7.59 29.46
C GLU A 111 12.21 7.24 29.38
N PRO A 112 13.05 7.75 30.30
CA PRO A 112 14.47 7.42 30.34
C PRO A 112 14.68 5.92 30.60
N ARG A 113 15.32 5.23 29.65
CA ARG A 113 15.59 3.78 29.69
C ARG A 113 17.09 3.51 29.54
N PRO A 114 17.86 3.55 30.65
CA PRO A 114 19.32 3.52 30.59
C PRO A 114 19.90 2.13 30.24
N LYS A 115 19.17 1.03 30.49
CA LYS A 115 19.62 -0.33 30.18
C LYS A 115 18.99 -0.85 28.89
N GLU A 116 19.70 -1.73 28.19
CA GLU A 116 19.20 -2.35 26.96
C GLU A 116 17.95 -3.22 27.21
N SER A 117 17.87 -3.89 28.36
CA SER A 117 16.66 -4.59 28.82
C SER A 117 15.44 -3.67 28.89
N ASP A 118 15.63 -2.42 29.32
CA ASP A 118 14.55 -1.46 29.50
C ASP A 118 14.05 -0.94 28.15
N LYS A 119 14.94 -0.84 27.16
CA LYS A 119 14.57 -0.54 25.77
C LYS A 119 13.79 -1.69 25.12
N GLN A 120 14.15 -2.93 25.40
CA GLN A 120 13.38 -4.10 24.93
C GLN A 120 11.97 -4.11 25.53
N ASN A 121 11.84 -3.79 26.81
CA ASN A 121 10.54 -3.63 27.46
C ASN A 121 9.70 -2.53 26.78
N GLY A 122 10.31 -1.42 26.38
CA GLY A 122 9.60 -0.34 25.67
C GLY A 122 9.08 -0.76 24.30
N LYS A 123 9.87 -1.55 23.56
CA LYS A 123 9.41 -2.15 22.30
C LYS A 123 8.23 -3.09 22.53
N LYS A 124 8.27 -3.89 23.60
CA LYS A 124 7.17 -4.77 23.98
C LYS A 124 5.91 -3.99 24.34
N GLU A 125 6.02 -2.95 25.18
CA GLU A 125 4.90 -2.08 25.55
C GLU A 125 4.25 -1.42 24.32
N ILE A 126 5.06 -0.92 23.37
CA ILE A 126 4.55 -0.36 22.10
C ILE A 126 3.80 -1.42 21.29
N ASN A 127 4.32 -2.65 21.22
CA ASN A 127 3.64 -3.73 20.52
C ASN A 127 2.33 -4.12 21.22
N ASP A 128 2.32 -4.22 22.54
CA ASP A 128 1.12 -4.51 23.32
C ASP A 128 0.04 -3.42 23.09
N LYS A 129 0.44 -2.14 23.02
CA LYS A 129 -0.45 -1.03 22.67
C LYS A 129 -1.01 -1.13 21.25
N ARG A 130 -0.20 -1.55 20.27
CA ARG A 130 -0.69 -1.78 18.89
C ARG A 130 -1.73 -2.89 18.83
N LEU A 131 -1.55 -3.97 19.60
CA LEU A 131 -2.53 -5.05 19.67
C LEU A 131 -3.85 -4.59 20.31
N ASP A 132 -3.78 -3.75 21.33
CA ASP A 132 -4.97 -3.14 21.93
C ASP A 132 -5.73 -2.23 20.94
N VAL A 133 -4.98 -1.38 20.23
CA VAL A 133 -5.53 -0.52 19.17
C VAL A 133 -6.21 -1.35 18.08
N GLN A 134 -5.60 -2.45 17.65
CA GLN A 134 -6.21 -3.33 16.65
C GLN A 134 -7.58 -3.87 17.12
N LYS A 135 -7.70 -4.32 18.36
CA LYS A 135 -8.98 -4.80 18.91
C LYS A 135 -10.04 -3.70 18.91
N ARG A 136 -9.65 -2.48 19.30
CA ARG A 136 -10.57 -1.32 19.26
C ARG A 136 -10.99 -0.98 17.83
N VAL A 137 -10.12 -1.14 16.83
CA VAL A 137 -10.51 -1.00 15.41
C VAL A 137 -11.56 -2.04 15.03
N GLU A 138 -11.40 -3.29 15.46
CA GLU A 138 -12.37 -4.38 15.24
C GLU A 138 -13.71 -4.15 15.93
N GLU A 139 -13.76 -3.37 17.02
CA GLU A 139 -15.00 -2.95 17.69
C GLU A 139 -15.70 -1.79 16.97
N ILE A 140 -14.94 -0.89 16.34
CA ILE A 140 -15.46 0.28 15.61
C ILE A 140 -15.99 -0.13 14.23
N LEU A 141 -15.28 -1.02 13.54
CA LEU A 141 -15.58 -1.43 12.17
C LEU A 141 -16.43 -2.68 12.12
N LYS A 142 -17.28 -2.77 11.10
CA LYS A 142 -18.04 -4.00 10.83
C LYS A 142 -17.11 -5.08 10.25
N PRO A 143 -17.45 -6.38 10.39
CA PRO A 143 -16.63 -7.47 9.86
C PRO A 143 -16.27 -7.31 8.37
N GLU A 144 -17.23 -6.90 7.53
CA GLU A 144 -17.00 -6.67 6.10
C GLU A 144 -16.06 -5.48 5.82
N GLN A 145 -16.07 -4.46 6.69
CA GLN A 145 -15.16 -3.32 6.59
C GLN A 145 -13.74 -3.72 7.01
N ILE A 146 -13.60 -4.57 8.03
CA ILE A 146 -12.30 -5.15 8.43
C ILE A 146 -11.73 -5.98 7.28
N GLU A 147 -12.51 -6.88 6.71
CA GLU A 147 -12.06 -7.71 5.58
C GLU A 147 -11.64 -6.84 4.39
N ARG A 148 -12.46 -5.87 3.99
CA ARG A 148 -12.13 -4.97 2.89
C ARG A 148 -10.91 -4.10 3.19
N SER A 149 -10.72 -3.68 4.44
CA SER A 149 -9.54 -2.92 4.83
C SER A 149 -8.25 -3.75 4.69
N LYS A 150 -8.27 -5.04 5.06
CA LYS A 150 -7.14 -5.96 4.86
C LYS A 150 -6.79 -6.09 3.38
N GLN A 151 -7.79 -6.27 2.52
CA GLN A 151 -7.62 -6.35 1.07
C GLN A 151 -6.93 -5.11 0.50
N ILE A 152 -7.44 -3.92 0.84
CA ILE A 152 -6.87 -2.64 0.41
C ILE A 152 -5.44 -2.50 0.92
N PHE A 153 -5.20 -2.81 2.20
CA PHE A 153 -3.90 -2.69 2.82
C PHE A 153 -2.86 -3.60 2.15
N LEU A 154 -3.25 -4.82 1.81
CA LEU A 154 -2.40 -5.76 1.09
C LEU A 154 -2.08 -5.28 -0.33
N GLN A 155 -3.05 -4.69 -1.04
CA GLN A 155 -2.82 -4.13 -2.37
C GLN A 155 -1.88 -2.91 -2.35
N LEU A 156 -1.99 -2.05 -1.34
CA LEU A 156 -1.20 -0.83 -1.26
C LEU A 156 0.24 -1.06 -0.77
N TYR A 157 0.43 -1.97 0.17
CA TYR A 157 1.72 -2.17 0.84
C TYR A 157 2.40 -3.48 0.46
N GLY A 158 1.79 -4.29 -0.40
CA GLY A 158 2.36 -5.55 -0.88
C GLY A 158 2.57 -6.53 0.28
N TYR A 159 3.82 -7.00 0.46
CA TYR A 159 4.13 -8.06 1.43
C TYR A 159 4.58 -7.53 2.79
N GLY A 160 4.87 -6.23 2.91
CA GLY A 160 5.21 -5.60 4.20
C GLY A 160 4.19 -5.95 5.32
N PRO A 161 2.88 -5.89 5.03
CA PRO A 161 1.84 -6.25 5.97
C PRO A 161 1.80 -7.69 6.48
N LEU A 162 2.45 -8.65 5.81
CA LEU A 162 2.28 -10.07 6.13
C LEU A 162 2.78 -10.44 7.52
N THR A 163 3.65 -9.61 8.09
CA THR A 163 4.16 -9.78 9.46
C THR A 163 3.25 -9.17 10.53
N HIS A 164 2.17 -8.49 10.15
CA HIS A 164 1.14 -8.06 11.09
C HIS A 164 0.25 -9.24 11.51
N GLU A 165 -0.19 -9.23 12.76
CA GLU A 165 -1.07 -10.26 13.33
C GLU A 165 -2.36 -10.47 12.52
N LEU A 166 -2.86 -9.40 11.87
CA LEU A 166 -4.01 -9.45 10.96
C LEU A 166 -3.86 -10.45 9.79
N PHE A 167 -2.63 -10.71 9.31
CA PHE A 167 -2.36 -11.58 8.15
C PHE A 167 -1.66 -12.88 8.56
N LYS A 168 -0.90 -12.85 9.65
CA LYS A 168 -0.18 -14.02 10.18
C LYS A 168 -1.10 -15.21 10.43
N SER A 169 -2.27 -14.94 11.01
CA SER A 169 -3.29 -15.96 11.29
C SER A 169 -3.92 -16.53 10.01
N ASP A 170 -4.27 -15.66 9.06
CA ASP A 170 -4.87 -16.04 7.77
C ASP A 170 -3.91 -16.89 6.91
N LEU A 171 -2.63 -16.52 6.88
CA LEU A 171 -1.59 -17.22 6.12
C LEU A 171 -0.94 -18.41 6.86
N LYS A 172 -1.24 -18.57 8.15
CA LYS A 172 -0.66 -19.63 9.00
C LYS A 172 0.87 -19.68 8.89
N LEU A 173 1.52 -18.52 8.96
CA LEU A 173 2.98 -18.42 8.83
C LEU A 173 3.67 -19.22 9.93
N THR A 174 4.72 -19.96 9.56
CA THR A 174 5.58 -20.60 10.58
C THR A 174 6.44 -19.54 11.27
N ALA A 175 6.94 -19.84 12.47
CA ALA A 175 7.85 -18.94 13.18
C ALA A 175 9.13 -18.61 12.36
N GLU A 176 9.60 -19.56 11.56
CA GLU A 176 10.75 -19.35 10.66
C GLU A 176 10.39 -18.40 9.51
N GLN A 177 9.23 -18.59 8.86
CA GLN A 177 8.76 -17.70 7.79
C GLN A 177 8.55 -16.27 8.32
N GLU A 178 7.91 -16.15 9.49
CA GLU A 178 7.70 -14.86 10.16
C GLU A 178 9.03 -14.15 10.44
N SER A 179 10.01 -14.86 11.01
CA SER A 179 11.33 -14.29 11.28
C SER A 179 12.02 -13.81 9.99
N LYS A 180 11.99 -14.59 8.92
CA LYS A 180 12.59 -14.21 7.63
C LYS A 180 11.88 -13.02 6.97
N LEU A 181 10.54 -12.98 7.04
CA LEU A 181 9.77 -11.84 6.53
C LEU A 181 10.06 -10.56 7.33
N GLN A 182 10.21 -10.66 8.66
CA GLN A 182 10.61 -9.51 9.49
C GLN A 182 12.03 -9.04 9.17
N GLU A 183 12.96 -9.96 8.87
CA GLU A 183 14.31 -9.63 8.42
C GLU A 183 14.30 -8.94 7.07
N LEU A 184 13.57 -9.48 6.08
CA LEU A 184 13.39 -8.85 4.77
C LEU A 184 12.82 -7.43 4.88
N ASN A 185 11.82 -7.22 5.74
CA ASN A 185 11.28 -5.88 6.00
C ASN A 185 12.35 -4.93 6.56
N LYS A 186 13.17 -5.38 7.52
CA LYS A 186 14.27 -4.56 8.08
C LYS A 186 15.32 -4.24 7.00
N GLU A 187 15.71 -5.22 6.21
CA GLU A 187 16.68 -5.03 5.12
C GLU A 187 16.16 -4.06 4.07
N MET A 188 14.89 -4.19 3.67
CA MET A 188 14.22 -3.26 2.76
C MET A 188 14.33 -1.82 3.29
N PHE A 189 13.99 -1.57 4.56
CA PHE A 189 14.11 -0.24 5.16
C PHE A 189 15.55 0.29 5.15
N VAL A 190 16.51 -0.55 5.51
CA VAL A 190 17.94 -0.18 5.49
C VAL A 190 18.40 0.16 4.07
N ASN A 191 17.97 -0.61 3.08
CA ASN A 191 18.35 -0.39 1.69
C ASN A 191 17.73 0.88 1.12
N VAL A 192 16.44 1.13 1.37
CA VAL A 192 15.78 2.38 0.97
C VAL A 192 16.49 3.57 1.61
N TYR A 193 16.79 3.51 2.90
CA TYR A 193 17.49 4.59 3.60
C TYR A 193 18.90 4.84 3.05
N LYS A 194 19.68 3.79 2.79
CA LYS A 194 21.02 3.91 2.21
C LYS A 194 21.02 4.47 0.79
N SER A 195 20.00 4.15 0.00
CA SER A 195 19.84 4.65 -1.36
C SER A 195 19.25 6.07 -1.42
N TRP A 196 18.76 6.61 -0.30
CA TRP A 196 18.09 7.90 -0.26
C TRP A 196 19.06 9.05 -0.46
N LYS A 197 18.83 9.87 -1.50
CA LYS A 197 19.58 11.10 -1.74
C LYS A 197 18.84 12.30 -1.16
N ASN A 198 19.56 13.20 -0.49
CA ASN A 198 18.94 14.45 -0.01
C ASN A 198 18.61 15.37 -1.19
N PRO A 199 17.35 15.85 -1.31
CA PRO A 199 16.98 16.81 -2.34
C PRO A 199 17.62 18.17 -2.02
N ILE A 200 18.67 18.52 -2.77
CA ILE A 200 19.40 19.78 -2.66
C ILE A 200 19.41 20.50 -4.01
N GLY A 201 19.54 21.83 -4.00
CA GLY A 201 19.58 22.64 -5.23
C GLY A 201 18.28 23.41 -5.48
N THR A 202 18.05 23.77 -6.73
CA THR A 202 16.82 24.43 -7.22
C THR A 202 15.60 23.53 -7.09
N GLN A 203 14.39 24.10 -7.17
CA GLN A 203 13.14 23.33 -7.10
C GLN A 203 13.08 22.21 -8.15
N GLU A 204 13.56 22.47 -9.36
CA GLU A 204 13.58 21.47 -10.44
C GLU A 204 14.54 20.31 -10.11
N GLU A 205 15.74 20.61 -9.61
CA GLU A 205 16.72 19.60 -9.20
C GLU A 205 16.22 18.78 -8.00
N GLN A 206 15.60 19.44 -7.02
CA GLN A 206 14.96 18.74 -5.89
C GLN A 206 13.86 17.80 -6.37
N ASN A 207 12.97 18.26 -7.26
CA ASN A 207 11.90 17.44 -7.82
C ASN A 207 12.47 16.23 -8.56
N LYS A 208 13.54 16.41 -9.33
CA LYS A 208 14.23 15.30 -10.01
C LYS A 208 14.80 14.28 -9.03
N ILE A 209 15.48 14.74 -7.97
CA ILE A 209 16.02 13.84 -6.92
C ILE A 209 14.90 13.06 -6.24
N LEU A 210 13.78 13.71 -5.94
CA LEU A 210 12.62 13.04 -5.34
C LEU A 210 12.03 11.95 -6.24
N VAL A 211 11.96 12.20 -7.56
CA VAL A 211 11.52 11.19 -8.54
C VAL A 211 12.53 10.03 -8.61
N GLU A 212 13.84 10.30 -8.63
CA GLU A 212 14.86 9.26 -8.62
C GLU A 212 14.79 8.39 -7.35
N ASN A 213 14.67 9.01 -6.18
CA ASN A 213 14.54 8.31 -4.90
C ASN A 213 13.29 7.43 -4.89
N ALA A 214 12.17 7.94 -5.39
CA ALA A 214 10.93 7.19 -5.48
C ALA A 214 11.07 5.91 -6.33
N LEU A 215 11.65 6.03 -7.53
CA LEU A 215 11.86 4.90 -8.43
C LEU A 215 12.81 3.85 -7.83
N GLU A 216 13.90 4.28 -7.21
CA GLU A 216 14.84 3.35 -6.58
C GLU A 216 14.20 2.61 -5.40
N ALA A 217 13.38 3.31 -4.62
CA ALA A 217 12.73 2.71 -3.47
C ALA A 217 11.60 1.75 -3.89
N GLU A 218 10.86 2.06 -4.96
CA GLU A 218 9.92 1.11 -5.59
C GLU A 218 10.64 -0.16 -6.05
N ARG A 219 11.79 -0.02 -6.72
CA ARG A 219 12.60 -1.18 -7.15
C ARG A 219 12.99 -2.07 -5.97
N ILE A 220 13.42 -1.48 -4.85
CA ILE A 220 13.76 -2.21 -3.62
C ILE A 220 12.53 -2.92 -3.03
N VAL A 221 11.37 -2.27 -3.02
CA VAL A 221 10.11 -2.87 -2.54
C VAL A 221 9.70 -4.06 -3.43
N VAL A 222 9.75 -3.92 -4.76
CA VAL A 222 9.42 -5.00 -5.69
C VAL A 222 10.35 -6.20 -5.51
N ASP A 223 11.66 -5.96 -5.41
CA ASP A 223 12.63 -7.03 -5.15
C ASP A 223 12.36 -7.74 -3.81
N THR A 224 12.06 -6.97 -2.76
CA THR A 224 11.71 -7.51 -1.43
C THR A 224 10.42 -8.33 -1.48
N ASN A 225 9.40 -7.86 -2.19
CA ASN A 225 8.13 -8.58 -2.36
C ASN A 225 8.33 -9.92 -3.10
N ASN A 226 9.19 -9.95 -4.11
CA ASN A 226 9.52 -11.19 -4.82
C ASN A 226 10.21 -12.20 -3.88
N LYS A 227 11.15 -11.74 -3.06
CA LYS A 227 11.81 -12.57 -2.04
C LYS A 227 10.83 -13.07 -0.98
N ALA A 228 9.92 -12.21 -0.52
CA ALA A 228 8.89 -12.56 0.46
C ALA A 228 7.94 -13.63 -0.11
N THR A 229 7.53 -13.51 -1.37
CA THR A 229 6.68 -14.50 -2.05
C THR A 229 7.36 -15.87 -2.09
N ALA A 230 8.64 -15.92 -2.43
CA ALA A 230 9.40 -17.16 -2.50
C ALA A 230 9.56 -17.88 -1.14
N LEU A 231 9.23 -17.23 -0.02
CA LEU A 231 9.20 -17.86 1.31
C LEU A 231 7.86 -18.55 1.61
N LEU A 232 6.81 -18.27 0.84
CA LEU A 232 5.47 -18.82 1.04
C LEU A 232 5.36 -20.20 0.37
N THR A 233 4.49 -21.05 0.91
CA THR A 233 4.09 -22.28 0.21
C THR A 233 3.08 -21.96 -0.90
N PRO A 234 2.90 -22.84 -1.89
CA PRO A 234 1.88 -22.64 -2.94
C PRO A 234 0.46 -22.40 -2.38
N GLU A 235 0.11 -23.05 -1.26
CA GLU A 235 -1.18 -22.85 -0.58
C GLU A 235 -1.28 -21.46 0.06
N GLN A 236 -0.18 -20.97 0.65
CA GLN A 236 -0.10 -19.63 1.24
C GLN A 236 -0.15 -18.56 0.15
N GLU A 237 0.54 -18.75 -0.98
CA GLU A 237 0.45 -17.85 -2.14
C GLU A 237 -0.99 -17.77 -2.66
N LYS A 238 -1.68 -18.91 -2.82
CA LYS A 238 -3.09 -18.93 -3.23
C LYS A 238 -3.99 -18.21 -2.22
N THR A 239 -3.74 -18.40 -0.94
CA THR A 239 -4.47 -17.71 0.13
C THR A 239 -4.23 -16.20 0.03
N LEU A 240 -2.98 -15.79 -0.19
CA LEU A 240 -2.59 -14.40 -0.35
C LEU A 240 -3.30 -13.74 -1.55
N GLU A 241 -3.36 -14.40 -2.70
CA GLU A 241 -4.08 -13.88 -3.87
C GLU A 241 -5.58 -13.70 -3.58
N THR A 242 -6.17 -14.62 -2.80
CA THR A 242 -7.56 -14.50 -2.37
C THR A 242 -7.75 -13.29 -1.42
N LEU A 243 -6.80 -13.09 -0.49
CA LEU A 243 -6.81 -11.99 0.47
C LEU A 243 -6.64 -10.61 -0.18
N LYS A 244 -6.16 -10.50 -1.43
CA LYS A 244 -6.11 -9.23 -2.14
C LYS A 244 -7.50 -8.70 -2.50
N GLY A 245 -8.47 -9.59 -2.75
CA GLY A 245 -9.84 -9.21 -3.08
C GLY A 245 -9.97 -8.33 -4.34
N LYS A 246 -11.01 -7.51 -4.39
CA LYS A 246 -11.29 -6.62 -5.54
C LYS A 246 -10.25 -5.50 -5.65
N GLU A 247 -9.80 -5.20 -6.86
CA GLU A 247 -8.86 -4.10 -7.13
C GLU A 247 -9.33 -2.78 -6.48
N PHE A 248 -8.40 -2.07 -5.82
CA PHE A 248 -8.56 -0.74 -5.26
C PHE A 248 -7.48 0.18 -5.82
N LYS A 249 -7.90 1.27 -6.46
CA LYS A 249 -6.97 2.26 -7.05
C LYS A 249 -6.93 3.49 -6.15
N LEU A 250 -5.77 3.75 -5.58
CA LEU A 250 -5.53 4.95 -4.77
C LEU A 250 -4.97 6.07 -5.66
N ASP A 251 -5.75 7.14 -5.81
CA ASP A 251 -5.27 8.39 -6.39
C ASP A 251 -4.40 9.13 -5.37
N THR A 252 -3.09 8.98 -5.49
CA THR A 252 -2.16 9.55 -4.52
C THR A 252 -2.03 11.07 -4.60
N SER A 253 -2.47 11.70 -5.69
CA SER A 253 -2.52 13.16 -5.82
C SER A 253 -3.51 13.80 -4.84
N LYS A 254 -4.51 13.01 -4.39
CA LYS A 254 -5.56 13.43 -3.45
C LYS A 254 -5.22 13.14 -1.99
N LEU A 255 -4.08 12.52 -1.71
CA LEU A 255 -3.64 12.33 -0.33
C LEU A 255 -3.19 13.69 0.22
N LYS A 256 -3.86 14.17 1.26
CA LYS A 256 -3.43 15.39 1.95
C LYS A 256 -2.05 15.15 2.56
N SER A 257 -1.07 15.94 2.15
CA SER A 257 0.29 15.98 2.71
C SER A 257 0.28 16.47 4.15
#